data_AF-A0A1F9DJV9-F1
#
_entry.id   AF-A0A1F9DJV9-F1
#
_cell.length_a   1.000
_cell.length_b   1.000
_cell.length_c   1.000
_cell.angle_alpha   90.00
_cell.angle_beta   90.00
_cell.angle_gamma   90.00
#
_symmetry.space_group_name_H-M   'P 1'
#
loop_
_entity.id
_entity.type
_entity.pdbx_description
1 polymer ?
#
loop_
_entity_poly.entity_id
_entity_poly.type
_entity_poly.pdbx_seq_one_letter_code
_entity_poly.pdbx_strand_id
1 'polypeptide(L)'
;TIKDQLAKKGPELWYSGSKFKAGFLENWLTSPQPIRPLAYNSITEKNRGEHPGLSPKDASDVAAYLMSLKSPEVKPLGIPAAENPRGRIIFLKKQSCYGCHSMRVRGKMAGGLSGPTFAGASERLNPDWVYAYLKDPRAFKPVKMMPVYSGILNEAEIKELASYVGSLN
;
A
#
# COMPACT_ATOMS: atom_id res chain seq x y z
N THR A 1 12.06 2.36 19.73
CA THR A 1 11.10 1.72 20.66
C THR A 1 9.69 1.71 20.06
N ILE A 2 8.71 1.03 20.67
CA ILE A 2 7.29 1.11 20.25
C ILE A 2 6.78 2.56 20.35
N LYS A 3 7.17 3.26 21.43
CA LYS A 3 6.83 4.67 21.65
C LYS A 3 7.28 5.54 20.48
N ASP A 4 8.51 5.35 20.00
CA ASP A 4 9.04 6.14 18.87
C ASP A 4 8.28 5.87 17.57
N GLN A 5 7.86 4.62 17.33
CA GLN A 5 7.08 4.25 16.14
C GLN A 5 5.67 4.86 16.17
N LEU A 6 5.07 4.96 17.36
CA LEU A 6 3.76 5.58 17.55
C LEU A 6 3.82 7.11 17.44
N ALA A 7 4.93 7.74 17.85
CA ALA A 7 5.14 9.19 17.77
C ALA A 7 5.39 9.71 16.34
N LYS A 8 5.68 8.82 15.37
CA LYS A 8 5.88 9.20 13.97
C LYS A 8 4.59 9.77 13.38
N LYS A 9 4.77 10.82 12.57
CA LYS A 9 3.68 11.50 11.84
C LYS A 9 3.54 11.02 10.38
N GLY A 10 4.38 10.10 9.93
CA GLY A 10 4.39 9.59 8.56
C GLY A 10 4.96 8.18 8.44
N PRO A 11 4.76 7.53 7.27
CA PRO A 11 5.26 6.19 7.00
C PRO A 11 6.78 6.16 6.79
N GLU A 12 7.35 4.96 6.92
CA GLU A 12 8.72 4.70 6.48
C GLU A 12 8.86 4.76 4.96
N LEU A 13 10.00 5.28 4.49
CA LEU A 13 10.30 5.45 3.07
C LEU A 13 11.51 4.65 2.59
N TRP A 14 12.24 3.97 3.47
CA TRP A 14 13.47 3.23 3.17
C TRP A 14 13.30 2.03 2.21
N TYR A 15 12.07 1.69 1.85
CA TYR A 15 11.72 0.65 0.87
C TYR A 15 10.83 1.18 -0.28
N SER A 16 10.74 2.49 -0.45
CA SER A 16 9.81 3.12 -1.40
C SER A 16 9.94 2.57 -2.82
N GLY A 17 11.16 2.34 -3.30
CA GLY A 17 11.45 1.77 -4.61
C GLY A 17 11.10 0.30 -4.78
N SER A 18 10.88 -0.43 -3.68
CA SER A 18 10.28 -1.76 -3.76
C SER A 18 8.75 -1.71 -3.81
N LYS A 19 8.14 -0.72 -3.14
CA LYS A 19 6.69 -0.61 -2.95
C LYS A 19 5.95 0.06 -4.09
N PHE A 20 6.48 1.18 -4.57
CA PHE A 20 5.77 2.06 -5.47
C PHE A 20 6.21 1.87 -6.92
N LYS A 21 5.36 2.29 -7.86
CA LYS A 21 5.74 2.50 -9.25
C LYS A 21 6.33 3.89 -9.42
N ALA A 22 7.37 4.02 -10.25
CA ALA A 22 8.11 5.28 -10.41
C ALA A 22 7.21 6.45 -10.85
N GLY A 23 6.41 6.24 -11.91
CA GLY A 23 5.50 7.27 -12.41
C GLY A 23 4.44 7.71 -11.41
N PHE A 24 4.02 6.83 -10.49
CA PHE A 24 3.12 7.22 -9.41
C PHE A 24 3.80 8.17 -8.42
N LEU A 25 5.05 7.90 -8.01
CA LEU A 25 5.74 8.73 -7.03
C LEU A 25 5.93 10.16 -7.53
N GLU A 26 6.39 10.32 -8.77
CA GLU A 26 6.59 11.63 -9.37
C GLU A 26 5.27 12.44 -9.42
N ASN A 27 4.21 11.84 -9.97
CA ASN A 27 2.90 12.48 -10.06
C ASN A 27 2.29 12.79 -8.68
N TRP A 28 2.45 11.88 -7.71
CA TRP A 28 1.92 12.08 -6.37
C TRP A 28 2.70 13.16 -5.62
N LEU A 29 4.01 13.28 -5.82
CA LEU A 29 4.81 14.32 -5.18
C LEU A 29 4.49 15.72 -5.70
N THR A 30 4.09 15.87 -6.96
CA THR A 30 3.65 17.17 -7.50
C THR A 30 2.26 17.58 -7.00
N SER A 31 1.34 16.61 -6.84
CA SER A 31 -0.04 16.86 -6.42
C SER A 31 -0.52 15.78 -5.45
N PRO A 32 -0.04 15.80 -4.19
CA PRO A 32 -0.29 14.73 -3.23
C PRO A 32 -1.77 14.68 -2.84
N GLN A 33 -2.31 13.47 -2.87
CA GLN A 33 -3.67 13.18 -2.43
C GLN A 33 -3.65 12.17 -1.28
N PRO A 34 -4.59 12.26 -0.31
CA PRO A 34 -4.64 11.31 0.81
C PRO A 34 -4.76 9.85 0.36
N ILE A 35 -3.73 9.04 0.64
CA ILE A 35 -3.78 7.58 0.47
C ILE A 35 -4.47 6.91 1.67
N ARG A 36 -4.29 7.47 2.88
CA ARG A 36 -4.99 7.02 4.09
C ARG A 36 -6.12 8.01 4.38
N PRO A 37 -7.37 7.54 4.57
CA PRO A 37 -8.48 8.41 4.95
C PRO A 37 -8.32 9.03 6.34
N LEU A 38 -7.68 8.31 7.26
CA LEU A 38 -7.39 8.75 8.62
C LEU A 38 -5.93 9.21 8.76
N ALA A 39 -5.68 10.09 9.73
CA ALA A 39 -4.36 10.58 10.08
C ALA A 39 -3.44 9.40 10.44
N TYR A 40 -2.13 9.57 10.20
CA TYR A 40 -1.17 8.51 10.46
C TYR A 40 -1.18 8.12 11.95
N ASN A 41 -1.28 6.82 12.24
CA ASN A 41 -1.46 6.25 13.58
C ASN A 41 -2.74 6.67 14.35
N SER A 42 -3.75 7.25 13.67
CA SER A 42 -5.06 7.53 14.27
C SER A 42 -6.16 6.63 13.68
N ILE A 43 -7.17 6.32 14.52
CA ILE A 43 -8.41 5.63 14.12
C ILE A 43 -9.66 6.52 14.23
N THR A 44 -9.48 7.77 14.68
CA THR A 44 -10.58 8.73 14.90
C THR A 44 -10.39 10.03 14.13
N GLU A 45 -9.14 10.45 13.93
CA GLU A 45 -8.82 11.71 13.25
C GLU A 45 -8.71 11.52 11.74
N LYS A 46 -9.39 12.38 10.99
CA LYS A 46 -9.32 12.39 9.53
C LYS A 46 -7.97 12.92 9.05
N ASN A 47 -7.48 12.37 7.95
CA ASN A 47 -6.34 12.94 7.24
C ASN A 47 -6.77 14.26 6.58
N ARG A 48 -6.07 15.35 6.89
CA ARG A 48 -6.38 16.69 6.37
C ARG A 48 -5.92 16.91 4.93
N GLY A 49 -5.05 16.04 4.41
CA GLY A 49 -4.53 16.16 3.03
C GLY A 49 -3.58 17.32 2.83
N GLU A 50 -2.95 17.82 3.90
CA GLU A 50 -2.05 18.98 3.89
C GLU A 50 -0.60 18.60 3.54
N HIS A 51 -0.39 17.51 2.77
CA HIS A 51 0.96 17.17 2.34
C HIS A 51 1.42 18.21 1.30
N PRO A 52 2.59 18.84 1.46
CA PRO A 52 3.06 19.82 0.50
C PRO A 52 3.36 19.15 -0.85
N GLY A 53 2.92 19.78 -1.94
CA GLY A 53 3.36 19.43 -3.30
C GLY A 53 4.75 19.99 -3.58
N LEU A 54 5.51 19.26 -4.37
CA LEU A 54 6.84 19.66 -4.85
C LEU A 54 6.75 20.27 -6.26
N SER A 55 7.75 21.07 -6.62
CA SER A 55 7.93 21.49 -8.02
C SER A 55 8.17 20.25 -8.91
N PRO A 56 7.89 20.31 -10.22
CA PRO A 56 8.14 19.16 -11.11
C PRO A 56 9.57 18.64 -11.04
N LYS A 57 10.56 19.55 -10.95
CA LYS A 57 11.97 19.17 -10.83
C LYS A 57 12.25 18.46 -9.50
N ASP A 58 11.82 19.05 -8.38
CA ASP A 58 12.05 18.46 -7.06
C ASP A 58 11.31 17.13 -6.88
N ALA A 59 10.11 17.01 -7.45
CA ALA A 59 9.35 15.77 -7.46
C ALA A 59 10.09 14.66 -8.20
N SER A 60 10.68 14.96 -9.36
CA SER A 60 11.49 14.01 -10.13
C SER A 60 12.75 13.58 -9.36
N ASP A 61 13.50 14.54 -8.81
CA ASP A 61 14.72 14.26 -8.03
C ASP A 61 14.42 13.41 -6.78
N VAL A 62 13.37 13.76 -6.03
CA VAL A 62 12.93 13.01 -4.86
C VAL A 62 12.39 11.64 -5.25
N ALA A 63 11.61 11.52 -6.33
CA ALA A 63 11.11 10.23 -6.81
C ALA A 63 12.28 9.31 -7.20
N ALA A 64 13.30 9.82 -7.88
CA ALA A 64 14.50 9.07 -8.23
C ALA A 64 15.23 8.54 -6.99
N TYR A 65 15.42 9.40 -5.97
CA TYR A 65 16.01 8.98 -4.70
C TYR A 65 15.16 7.90 -4.01
N LEU A 66 13.84 8.11 -3.86
CA LEU A 66 12.94 7.15 -3.23
C LEU A 66 12.90 5.81 -3.98
N MET A 67 12.99 5.82 -5.31
CA MET A 67 13.05 4.61 -6.13
C MET A 67 14.36 3.83 -5.96
N SER A 68 15.44 4.47 -5.51
CA SER A 68 16.69 3.79 -5.18
C SER A 68 16.59 2.99 -3.86
N LEU A 69 15.66 3.36 -2.97
CA LEU A 69 15.48 2.74 -1.67
C LEU A 69 14.72 1.42 -1.78
N LYS A 70 15.46 0.30 -1.77
CA LYS A 70 14.91 -1.06 -1.95
C LYS A 70 15.12 -1.92 -0.71
N SER A 71 14.12 -2.74 -0.39
CA SER A 71 14.19 -3.74 0.67
C SER A 71 14.60 -5.11 0.11
N PRO A 72 15.53 -5.84 0.75
CA PRO A 72 15.89 -7.21 0.38
C PRO A 72 14.72 -8.20 0.57
N GLU A 73 13.71 -7.84 1.35
CA GLU A 73 12.51 -8.65 1.59
C GLU A 73 11.58 -8.73 0.37
N VAL A 74 11.70 -7.78 -0.57
CA VAL A 74 10.89 -7.77 -1.79
C VAL A 74 11.67 -8.42 -2.92
N LYS A 75 11.38 -9.69 -3.18
CA LYS A 75 11.98 -10.44 -4.30
C LYS A 75 11.25 -10.10 -5.61
N PRO A 76 11.97 -9.98 -6.74
CA PRO A 76 11.37 -9.72 -8.05
C PRO A 76 10.73 -11.01 -8.59
N LEU A 77 9.55 -11.35 -8.09
CA LEU A 77 8.81 -12.54 -8.50
C LEU A 77 8.07 -12.34 -9.81
N GLY A 78 7.95 -11.08 -10.27
CA GLY A 78 7.27 -10.76 -11.52
C GLY A 78 5.76 -11.02 -11.45
N ILE A 79 5.16 -10.85 -10.27
CA ILE A 79 3.72 -11.05 -10.09
C ILE A 79 2.99 -9.99 -10.94
N PRO A 80 2.16 -10.39 -11.93
CA PRO A 80 1.44 -9.44 -12.75
C PRO A 80 0.33 -8.76 -11.92
N ALA A 81 0.02 -7.52 -12.27
CA ALA A 81 -1.21 -6.88 -11.82
C ALA A 81 -2.35 -7.37 -12.71
N ALA A 82 -3.23 -8.21 -12.17
CA ALA A 82 -4.32 -8.79 -12.94
C ALA A 82 -5.56 -9.03 -12.07
N GLU A 83 -6.72 -8.72 -12.65
CA GLU A 83 -7.99 -9.16 -12.10
C GLU A 83 -8.10 -10.67 -12.27
N ASN A 84 -8.06 -11.40 -11.16
CA ASN A 84 -8.17 -12.85 -11.14
C ASN A 84 -9.26 -13.32 -10.15
N PRO A 85 -10.08 -14.33 -10.48
CA PRO A 85 -11.18 -14.76 -9.62
C PRO A 85 -10.75 -15.24 -8.24
N ARG A 86 -9.59 -15.91 -8.12
CA ARG A 86 -9.09 -16.48 -6.85
C ARG A 86 -8.73 -15.37 -5.85
N GLY A 87 -7.89 -14.43 -6.27
CA GLY A 87 -7.51 -13.24 -5.51
C GLY A 87 -8.72 -12.38 -5.14
N ARG A 88 -9.68 -12.21 -6.05
CA ARG A 88 -10.95 -11.52 -5.76
C ARG A 88 -11.76 -12.22 -4.66
N ILE A 89 -11.90 -13.54 -4.71
CA ILE A 89 -12.60 -14.33 -3.67
C ILE A 89 -11.87 -14.22 -2.34
N ILE A 90 -10.54 -14.33 -2.33
CA ILE A 90 -9.74 -14.18 -1.11
C ILE A 90 -9.96 -12.78 -0.51
N PHE A 91 -9.88 -11.74 -1.34
CA PHE A 91 -10.05 -10.35 -0.93
C PHE A 91 -11.44 -10.07 -0.35
N LEU A 92 -12.50 -10.54 -1.01
CA LEU A 92 -13.89 -10.22 -0.65
C LEU A 92 -14.48 -11.15 0.41
N LYS A 93 -14.10 -12.43 0.43
CA LYS A 93 -14.81 -13.47 1.20
C LYS A 93 -13.92 -14.13 2.25
N LYS A 94 -12.67 -14.48 1.90
CA LYS A 94 -11.79 -15.22 2.82
C LYS A 94 -11.17 -14.31 3.87
N GLN A 95 -10.74 -13.12 3.47
CA GLN A 95 -9.98 -12.19 4.33
C GLN A 95 -10.66 -10.82 4.53
N SER A 96 -11.79 -10.57 3.86
CA SER A 96 -12.61 -9.36 4.02
C SER A 96 -11.79 -8.07 4.03
N CYS A 97 -10.83 -7.93 3.10
CA CYS A 97 -9.87 -6.82 3.06
C CYS A 97 -10.56 -5.44 3.02
N TYR A 98 -11.73 -5.38 2.36
CA TYR A 98 -12.57 -4.19 2.28
C TYR A 98 -13.13 -3.71 3.63
N GLY A 99 -13.13 -4.56 4.67
CA GLY A 99 -13.60 -4.20 6.01
C GLY A 99 -12.71 -3.16 6.68
N CYS A 100 -11.42 -3.11 6.33
CA CYS A 100 -10.48 -2.11 6.82
C CYS A 100 -10.03 -1.12 5.73
N HIS A 101 -9.94 -1.57 4.49
CA HIS A 101 -9.44 -0.76 3.37
C HIS A 101 -10.59 -0.27 2.49
N SER A 102 -10.57 1.01 2.15
CA SER A 102 -11.53 1.56 1.20
C SER A 102 -11.12 1.30 -0.25
N MET A 103 -12.06 1.25 -1.18
CA MET A 103 -11.83 1.10 -2.61
C MET A 103 -12.97 1.73 -3.43
N ARG A 104 -12.74 1.96 -4.73
CA ARG A 104 -13.82 2.40 -5.63
C ARG A 104 -14.70 1.20 -6.00
N VAL A 105 -16.01 1.36 -5.82
CA VAL A 105 -17.04 0.41 -6.24
C VAL A 105 -18.10 1.20 -7.00
N ARG A 106 -18.26 0.91 -8.30
CA ARG A 106 -19.22 1.61 -9.18
C ARG A 106 -19.11 3.14 -9.09
N GLY A 107 -17.87 3.64 -9.12
CA GLY A 107 -17.56 5.07 -9.07
C GLY A 107 -17.62 5.73 -7.68
N LYS A 108 -18.10 5.03 -6.64
CA LYS A 108 -18.18 5.56 -5.27
C LYS A 108 -17.13 4.91 -4.37
N MET A 109 -16.63 5.65 -3.38
CA MET A 109 -15.75 5.10 -2.36
C MET A 109 -16.56 4.26 -1.37
N ALA A 110 -16.09 3.04 -1.08
CA ALA A 110 -16.72 2.12 -0.13
C ALA A 110 -15.66 1.34 0.67
N GLY A 111 -16.03 0.76 1.80
CA GLY A 111 -15.14 -0.03 2.66
C GLY A 111 -14.68 0.71 3.92
N GLY A 112 -13.72 0.11 4.64
CA GLY A 112 -13.20 0.63 5.90
C GLY A 112 -12.24 1.81 5.73
N LEU A 113 -12.02 2.55 6.82
CA LEU A 113 -11.16 3.75 6.84
C LEU A 113 -9.84 3.54 7.61
N SER A 114 -9.69 2.43 8.33
CA SER A 114 -8.52 2.16 9.17
C SER A 114 -7.27 1.78 8.36
N GLY A 115 -7.48 1.19 7.18
CA GLY A 115 -6.45 0.86 6.20
C GLY A 115 -6.26 1.95 5.13
N PRO A 116 -5.09 1.98 4.45
CA PRO A 116 -4.92 2.76 3.23
C PRO A 116 -5.95 2.38 2.15
N THR A 117 -6.41 3.35 1.36
CA THR A 117 -7.28 3.06 0.23
C THR A 117 -6.58 2.21 -0.83
N PHE A 118 -7.34 1.35 -1.49
CA PHE A 118 -6.95 0.65 -2.71
C PHE A 118 -7.36 1.40 -3.98
N ALA A 119 -8.01 2.57 -3.87
CA ALA A 119 -8.19 3.43 -5.04
C ALA A 119 -6.82 3.81 -5.63
N GLY A 120 -6.68 3.68 -6.96
CA GLY A 120 -5.43 3.87 -7.69
C GLY A 120 -4.31 2.91 -7.28
N ALA A 121 -4.61 1.77 -6.65
CA ALA A 121 -3.57 0.80 -6.26
C ALA A 121 -2.83 0.24 -7.48
N SER A 122 -3.49 0.12 -8.63
CA SER A 122 -2.90 -0.34 -9.88
C SER A 122 -1.83 0.59 -10.43
N GLU A 123 -1.99 1.89 -10.24
CA GLU A 123 -0.97 2.87 -10.62
C GLU A 123 0.12 2.97 -9.56
N ARG A 124 -0.22 2.69 -8.30
CA ARG A 124 0.62 2.96 -7.15
C ARG A 124 1.49 1.79 -6.69
N LEU A 125 0.96 0.58 -6.59
CA LEU A 125 1.57 -0.53 -5.86
C LEU A 125 2.27 -1.53 -6.79
N ASN A 126 3.46 -1.97 -6.39
CA ASN A 126 4.14 -3.13 -6.95
C ASN A 126 3.56 -4.43 -6.36
N PRO A 127 3.00 -5.36 -7.16
CA PRO A 127 2.47 -6.63 -6.66
C PRO A 127 3.49 -7.47 -5.88
N ASP A 128 4.77 -7.44 -6.24
CA ASP A 128 5.82 -8.17 -5.51
C ASP A 128 5.98 -7.65 -4.07
N TRP A 129 5.86 -6.34 -3.87
CA TRP A 129 5.83 -5.76 -2.53
C TRP A 129 4.55 -6.11 -1.77
N VAL A 130 3.40 -6.14 -2.46
CA VAL A 130 2.15 -6.57 -1.82
C VAL A 130 2.28 -8.00 -1.32
N TYR A 131 2.84 -8.90 -2.11
CA TYR A 131 3.13 -10.29 -1.72
C TYR A 131 4.04 -10.34 -0.48
N ALA A 132 5.18 -9.63 -0.51
CA ALA A 132 6.11 -9.59 0.62
C ALA A 132 5.45 -9.03 1.90
N TYR A 133 4.67 -7.95 1.76
CA TYR A 133 3.96 -7.31 2.85
C TYR A 133 2.88 -8.22 3.45
N LEU A 134 2.15 -8.99 2.65
CA LEU A 134 1.15 -9.95 3.13
C LEU A 134 1.80 -11.11 3.89
N LYS A 135 3.02 -11.52 3.50
CA LYS A 135 3.79 -12.56 4.18
C LYS A 135 4.33 -12.11 5.53
N ASP A 136 5.01 -10.96 5.58
CA ASP A 136 5.44 -10.40 6.86
C ASP A 136 5.36 -8.86 6.91
N PRO A 137 4.22 -8.32 7.36
CA PRO A 137 4.10 -6.89 7.52
C PRO A 137 5.02 -6.29 8.59
N ARG A 138 5.59 -7.08 9.53
CA ARG A 138 6.51 -6.53 10.57
C ARG A 138 7.79 -6.00 9.97
N ALA A 139 8.24 -6.59 8.86
CA ALA A 139 9.44 -6.15 8.16
C ALA A 139 9.34 -4.69 7.68
N PHE A 140 8.12 -4.23 7.39
CA PHE A 140 7.86 -2.87 6.89
C PHE A 140 7.24 -1.96 7.95
N LYS A 141 6.37 -2.51 8.80
CA LYS A 141 5.67 -1.78 9.86
C LYS A 141 5.66 -2.60 11.16
N PRO A 142 6.62 -2.35 12.08
CA PRO A 142 6.73 -3.12 13.33
C PRO A 142 5.48 -3.06 14.22
N VAL A 143 4.83 -1.88 14.30
CA VAL A 143 3.58 -1.68 15.03
C VAL A 143 2.42 -1.67 14.04
N LYS A 144 1.67 -2.77 13.95
CA LYS A 144 0.68 -2.99 12.88
C LYS A 144 -0.69 -3.40 13.40
N MET A 145 -1.71 -3.01 12.64
CA MET A 145 -3.08 -3.53 12.76
C MET A 145 -3.41 -4.58 11.69
N MET A 146 -2.67 -4.59 10.57
CA MET A 146 -2.94 -5.52 9.48
C MET A 146 -2.49 -6.95 9.86
N PRO A 147 -3.31 -7.98 9.60
CA PRO A 147 -2.97 -9.37 9.89
C PRO A 147 -1.72 -9.87 9.15
N VAL A 148 -1.13 -10.95 9.67
CA VAL A 148 -0.11 -11.74 8.96
C VAL A 148 -0.82 -12.89 8.27
N TYR A 149 -0.66 -13.03 6.95
CA TYR A 149 -1.36 -14.08 6.20
C TYR A 149 -0.52 -15.33 5.95
N SER A 150 0.78 -15.31 6.25
CA SER A 150 1.59 -16.52 6.27
C SER A 150 1.02 -17.52 7.29
N GLY A 151 0.71 -18.74 6.83
CA GLY A 151 0.06 -19.78 7.63
C GLY A 151 -1.48 -19.73 7.63
N ILE A 152 -2.09 -18.64 7.15
CA ILE A 152 -3.54 -18.53 6.92
C ILE A 152 -3.88 -18.78 5.44
N LEU A 153 -3.04 -18.26 4.56
CA LEU A 153 -3.09 -18.47 3.11
C LEU A 153 -1.84 -19.24 2.69
N ASN A 154 -1.99 -20.12 1.70
CA ASN A 154 -0.83 -20.74 1.08
C ASN A 154 -0.13 -19.75 0.12
N GLU A 155 1.07 -20.09 -0.34
CA GLU A 155 1.87 -19.19 -1.16
C GLU A 155 1.18 -18.76 -2.46
N ALA A 156 0.50 -19.68 -3.14
CA ALA A 156 -0.23 -19.38 -4.36
C ALA A 156 -1.38 -18.41 -4.10
N GLU A 157 -2.14 -18.62 -3.02
CA GLU A 157 -3.22 -17.70 -2.62
C GLU A 157 -2.71 -16.29 -2.32
N ILE A 158 -1.55 -16.15 -1.66
CA ILE A 158 -0.95 -14.83 -1.40
C ILE A 158 -0.52 -14.17 -2.72
N LYS A 159 0.05 -14.92 -3.67
CA LYS A 159 0.40 -14.40 -5.00
C LYS A 159 -0.83 -13.93 -5.78
N GLU A 160 -1.89 -14.71 -5.79
CA GLU A 160 -3.16 -14.36 -6.45
C GLU A 160 -3.81 -13.11 -5.82
N LEU A 161 -3.80 -13.03 -4.49
CA LEU A 161 -4.27 -11.85 -3.75
C LEU A 161 -3.42 -10.62 -4.06
N ALA A 162 -2.10 -10.75 -4.11
CA ALA A 162 -1.18 -9.67 -4.45
C ALA A 162 -1.38 -9.16 -5.89
N SER A 163 -1.54 -10.08 -6.85
CA SER A 163 -1.90 -9.79 -8.24
C SER A 163 -3.20 -8.97 -8.31
N TYR A 164 -4.23 -9.42 -7.60
CA TYR A 164 -5.54 -8.76 -7.59
C TYR A 164 -5.49 -7.37 -6.94
N VAL A 165 -4.83 -7.23 -5.79
CA VAL A 165 -4.63 -5.91 -5.15
C VAL A 165 -3.89 -4.95 -6.07
N GLY A 166 -2.90 -5.46 -6.80
CA GLY A 166 -2.15 -4.72 -7.81
C GLY A 166 -2.96 -4.31 -9.04
N SER A 167 -4.18 -4.83 -9.24
CA SER A 167 -5.07 -4.43 -10.34
C SER A 167 -6.20 -3.48 -9.92
N LEU A 168 -6.34 -3.18 -8.61
CA LEU A 168 -7.42 -2.34 -8.10
C LEU A 168 -7.23 -0.87 -8.46
N ASN A 169 -8.30 -0.23 -8.98
CA ASN A 169 -8.35 1.19 -9.30
C ASN A 169 -9.39 1.94 -8.47
#